data_AF-A0A3Q9RNW2-F1
#
_entry.id   AF-A0A3Q9RNW2-F1
#
_cell.length_a   1.000
_cell.length_b   1.000
_cell.length_c   1.000
_cell.angle_alpha   90.00
_cell.angle_beta   90.00
_cell.angle_gamma   90.00
#
_symmetry.space_group_name_H-M   'P 1'
#
loop_
_entity.id
_entity.type
_entity.pdbx_description
1 polymer ?
#
loop_
_entity_poly.entity_id
_entity_poly.type
_entity_poly.pdbx_seq_one_letter_code
_entity_poly.pdbx_strand_id
1 'polypeptide(L)' 'MIFQDKEMVEVWRDEEYLVKQGEFAPFIEMMDKDGWNSVKIIENANHLVFEKDNMTKSISYKDYTRYYTIIYSY' A
#
# COMPACT_ATOMS: atom_id res chain seq x y z
N MET A 1 -8.85 -21.47 10.45
CA MET A 1 -9.23 -20.08 10.15
C MET A 1 -8.89 -19.84 8.70
N ILE A 2 -9.90 -19.86 7.84
CA ILE A 2 -9.72 -19.72 6.39
C ILE A 2 -9.64 -18.21 6.13
N PHE A 3 -8.43 -17.70 5.87
CA PHE A 3 -8.28 -16.39 5.27
C PHE A 3 -8.88 -16.52 3.86
N GLN A 4 -10.16 -16.16 3.72
CA GLN A 4 -10.78 -15.88 2.43
C GLN A 4 -9.82 -15.00 1.64
N ASP A 5 -9.65 -15.30 0.34
CA ASP A 5 -8.82 -14.60 -0.65
C ASP A 5 -8.99 -13.08 -0.64
N LYS A 6 -8.48 -12.42 0.40
CA LYS A 6 -8.38 -10.97 0.51
C LYS A 6 -6.97 -10.63 0.07
N GLU A 7 -6.89 -10.00 -1.10
CA GLU A 7 -5.63 -9.52 -1.67
C GLU A 7 -4.97 -8.45 -0.79
N MET A 8 -5.75 -7.81 0.09
CA MET A 8 -5.29 -6.84 1.09
C MET A 8 -6.13 -6.92 2.38
N VAL A 9 -5.50 -6.68 3.53
CA VAL A 9 -6.17 -6.61 4.85
C VAL A 9 -5.66 -5.40 5.63
N GLU A 10 -6.57 -4.64 6.22
CA GLU A 10 -6.27 -3.56 7.17
C GLU A 10 -5.96 -4.15 8.56
N VAL A 11 -4.84 -3.76 9.17
CA VAL A 11 -4.26 -4.53 10.31
C VAL A 11 -4.33 -3.80 11.64
N TRP A 12 -4.22 -2.47 11.66
CA TRP A 12 -4.21 -1.67 12.89
C TRP A 12 -4.69 -0.24 12.63
N ARG A 13 -5.31 0.38 13.67
CA ARG A 13 -5.95 1.72 13.71
C ARG A 13 -5.87 2.47 12.37
N ASP A 14 -6.81 2.18 11.48
CA ASP A 14 -7.19 2.92 10.27
C ASP A 14 -6.10 3.27 9.24
N GLU A 15 -4.83 2.86 9.42
CA GLU A 15 -3.69 3.44 8.69
C GLU A 15 -2.62 2.43 8.25
N GLU A 16 -2.81 1.13 8.48
CA GLU A 16 -1.86 0.09 8.07
C GLU A 16 -2.51 -1.00 7.21
N TYR A 17 -1.90 -1.32 6.07
CA TYR A 17 -2.39 -2.32 5.11
C TYR A 17 -1.38 -3.44 4.89
N LEU A 18 -1.81 -4.69 4.91
CA LEU A 18 -1.02 -5.85 4.49
C LEU A 18 -1.44 -6.31 3.10
N VAL A 19 -0.44 -6.45 2.23
CA VAL A 19 -0.57 -7.05 0.90
C VAL A 19 0.39 -8.23 0.76
N LYS A 20 0.17 -9.10 -0.24
CA LYS A 20 1.18 -10.12 -0.60
C LYS A 20 2.51 -9.42 -0.94
N GLN A 21 3.63 -10.06 -0.62
CA GLN A 21 4.94 -9.41 -0.76
C GLN A 21 5.17 -8.90 -2.19
N GLY A 22 5.41 -7.60 -2.34
CA GLY A 22 5.61 -6.92 -3.63
C GLY A 22 4.35 -6.68 -4.46
N GLU A 23 3.19 -7.16 -4.03
CA GLU A 23 1.91 -7.03 -4.75
C GLU A 23 1.18 -5.76 -4.29
N PHE A 24 1.65 -4.59 -4.74
CA PHE A 24 1.07 -3.29 -4.37
C PHE A 24 -0.23 -2.94 -5.10
N ALA A 25 -0.60 -3.69 -6.14
CA ALA A 25 -1.76 -3.39 -6.98
C ALA A 25 -3.07 -3.17 -6.20
N PRO A 26 -3.44 -4.01 -5.19
CA PRO A 26 -4.67 -3.78 -4.43
C PRO A 26 -4.68 -2.45 -3.66
N PHE A 27 -3.52 -2.02 -3.16
CA PHE A 27 -3.37 -0.75 -2.45
C PHE A 27 -3.40 0.43 -3.42
N ILE A 28 -2.75 0.30 -4.58
CA ILE A 28 -2.78 1.33 -5.64
C ILE A 28 -4.20 1.54 -6.15
N GLU A 29 -4.95 0.46 -6.43
CA GLU A 29 -6.35 0.56 -6.88
C GLU A 29 -7.27 1.23 -5.84
N MET A 30 -7.01 1.01 -4.55
CA MET A 30 -7.71 1.69 -3.47
C MET A 30 -7.42 3.20 -3.50
N MET A 31 -6.15 3.58 -3.62
CA MET A 31 -5.73 4.99 -3.71
C MET A 31 -6.30 5.68 -4.97
N ASP A 32 -6.29 4.99 -6.12
CA ASP A 32 -6.86 5.50 -7.38
C ASP A 32 -8.36 5.80 -7.24
N LYS A 33 -9.12 4.94 -6.53
CA LYS A 33 -10.55 5.19 -6.22
C LYS A 33 -10.77 6.42 -5.36
N ASP A 34 -9.81 6.73 -4.48
CA ASP A 34 -9.80 7.95 -3.65
C ASP A 34 -9.26 9.19 -4.41
N GLY A 35 -8.94 9.03 -5.70
CA GLY A 35 -8.45 10.08 -6.59
C GLY A 35 -6.95 10.34 -6.48
N TRP A 36 -6.19 9.45 -5.85
CA TRP A 36 -4.73 9.50 -5.77
C TRP A 36 -4.12 8.61 -6.85
N ASN A 37 -3.47 9.19 -7.84
CA ASN A 37 -2.85 8.42 -8.91
C ASN A 37 -1.47 7.94 -8.48
N SER A 38 -1.16 6.65 -8.63
CA SER A 38 0.20 6.14 -8.43
C SER A 38 1.16 6.69 -9.47
N VAL A 39 2.19 7.41 -9.02
CA VAL A 39 3.19 8.03 -9.89
C VAL A 39 4.45 7.20 -9.96
N LYS A 40 4.89 6.64 -8.83
CA LYS A 40 6.19 5.94 -8.78
C LYS A 40 6.33 5.02 -7.58
N ILE A 41 6.93 3.86 -7.81
CA ILE A 41 7.48 2.99 -6.76
C ILE A 41 8.98 3.29 -6.65
N ILE A 42 9.44 3.66 -5.46
CA ILE A 42 10.84 3.91 -5.14
C ILE A 42 11.34 2.73 -4.29
N GLU A 43 11.70 1.64 -4.97
CA GLU A 43 12.08 0.38 -4.31
C GLU A 43 13.26 0.54 -3.34
N ASN A 44 14.29 1.30 -3.73
CA ASN A 44 15.48 1.52 -2.89
C ASN A 44 15.18 2.25 -1.57
N ALA A 45 14.05 2.96 -1.50
CA ALA A 45 13.62 3.69 -0.30
C ALA A 45 12.40 3.01 0.37
N ASN A 46 11.82 1.99 -0.26
CA ASN A 46 10.53 1.40 0.10
C ASN A 46 9.40 2.43 0.21
N HIS A 47 9.21 3.25 -0.85
CA HIS A 47 8.14 4.24 -0.91
C HIS A 47 7.26 4.07 -2.15
N LEU A 48 5.95 4.28 -1.97
CA LEU A 48 4.95 4.48 -3.02
C LEU A 48 4.59 5.96 -3.07
N VAL A 49 4.73 6.58 -4.24
CA VAL A 49 4.45 8.00 -4.45
C VAL A 49 3.15 8.14 -5.22
N PHE A 50 2.23 8.92 -4.66
CA PHE A 50 0.93 9.23 -5.24
C PHE A 50 0.77 10.74 -5.43
N GLU A 51 0.02 11.13 -6.46
CA GLU A 51 -0.31 12.53 -6.73
C GLU A 51 -1.83 12.71 -6.89
N LYS A 52 -2.31 13.80 -6.31
CA LYS A 52 -3.70 14.28 -6.44
C LYS A 52 -3.69 15.79 -6.52
N ASP A 53 -4.11 16.32 -7.67
CA ASP A 53 -4.04 17.75 -7.99
C ASP A 53 -2.62 18.32 -7.82
N ASN A 54 -2.38 19.12 -6.77
CA ASN A 54 -1.08 19.70 -6.42
C ASN A 54 -0.49 19.09 -5.13
N MET A 55 -1.02 17.96 -4.68
CA MET A 55 -0.55 17.25 -3.49
C MET A 55 0.19 15.98 -3.89
N THR A 56 1.35 15.77 -3.27
CA THR A 56 2.10 14.52 -3.38
C THR A 56 2.09 13.81 -2.03
N LYS A 57 1.73 12.54 -2.02
CA LYS A 57 1.80 11.68 -0.83
C LYS A 57 2.86 10.61 -1.06
N SER A 58 3.75 10.44 -0.09
CA SER A 58 4.77 9.39 -0.10
C SER A 58 4.48 8.42 1.04
N ILE A 59 4.12 7.19 0.69
CA ILE A 59 3.68 6.15 1.61
C ILE A 59 4.81 5.14 1.73
N SER A 60 5.33 4.94 2.93
CA SER A 60 6.38 3.95 3.17
C SER A 60 5.77 2.55 3.26
N TYR A 61 6.56 1.56 2.88
CA TYR A 61 6.22 0.15 3.07
C TYR A 61 7.42 -0.62 3.61
N LYS A 62 7.18 -1.83 4.09
CA LYS A 62 8.23 -2.73 4.58
C LYS A 62 7.80 -4.18 4.44
N ASP A 63 8.73 -5.06 4.14
CA ASP A 63 8.50 -6.49 4.25
C ASP A 63 8.26 -6.88 5.72
N TYR A 64 7.07 -7.39 6.00
CA TYR A 64 6.64 -7.76 7.36
C TYR A 64 6.93 -9.24 7.63
N THR A 65 6.64 -10.10 6.64
CA THR A 65 7.00 -11.52 6.66
C THR A 65 7.52 -11.94 5.28
N ARG A 66 7.97 -13.20 5.15
CA ARG A 66 8.31 -13.80 3.86
C ARG A 66 7.18 -13.75 2.81
N TYR A 67 5.93 -13.53 3.23
CA TYR A 67 4.78 -13.57 2.32
C TYR A 67 4.03 -12.25 2.22
N TYR A 68 4.35 -11.27 3.07
CA TYR A 68 3.54 -10.05 3.20
C TYR A 68 4.38 -8.79 3.37
N THR A 69 3.95 -7.73 2.72
CA THR A 69 4.46 -6.37 2.87
C THR A 69 3.41 -5.53 3.60
N ILE A 70 3.84 -4.78 4.61
CA ILE A 70 3.01 -3.80 5.31
C ILE A 70 3.23 -2.41 4.71
N ILE A 71 2.15 -1.66 4.54
CA ILE A 71 2.12 -0.31 3.98
C ILE A 71 1.60 0.63 5.06
N TYR A 72 2.34 1.71 5.33
CA TYR A 72 2.05 2.69 6.37
C TYR A 72 1.41 3.95 5.78
N SER A 73 0.08 4.04 5.85
CA SER A 73 -0.70 5.16 5.30
C SER A 73 -1.20 6.08 6.42
N TYR A 74 -0.34 7.00 6.87
CA TYR A 74 -0.70 8.16 7.71
C TYR A 74 -1.47 9.25 6.95
#